data_AF-A0A0F9BS79-F1
#
_entry.id   AF-A0A0F9BS79-F1
#
_cell.length_a   1.000
_cell.length_b   1.000
_cell.length_c   1.000
_cell.angle_alpha   90.00
_cell.angle_beta   90.00
_cell.angle_gamma   90.00
#
_symmetry.space_group_name_H-M   'P 1'
#
loop_
_entity.id
_entity.type
_entity.pdbx_description
1 polymer ?
#
loop_
_entity_poly.entity_id
_entity_poly.type
_entity_poly.pdbx_seq_one_letter_code
_entity_poly.pdbx_strand_id
1 'polypeptide(L)'
;MKEEGYNQEHYDKLKEGVESWNEWRKNNPTIQPLLRGADLRRAVLWRADFREANLERADLWEANLWRADLQRAHLRGADLREANNLTVGQICKAKTLYRAKLGVELKKQTKEKCPSKLI
;
A
#
# COMPACT_ATOMS: atom_id res chain seq x y z
N MET A 1 14.01 2.53 21.64
CA MET A 1 12.77 3.00 20.99
C MET A 1 12.95 2.78 19.50
N LYS A 2 12.08 2.02 18.83
CA LYS A 2 12.22 1.86 17.36
C LYS A 2 11.78 3.18 16.73
N GLU A 3 12.65 3.81 15.96
CA GLU A 3 12.23 4.90 15.08
C GLU A 3 11.18 4.32 14.13
N GLU A 4 9.94 4.74 14.28
CA GLU A 4 8.87 4.36 13.39
C GLU A 4 9.20 4.94 12.01
N GLY A 5 9.23 4.09 10.99
CA GLY A 5 9.62 4.51 9.63
C GLY A 5 8.58 5.39 8.94
N TYR A 6 7.44 5.61 9.58
CA TYR A 6 6.29 6.36 9.08
C TYR A 6 6.10 7.66 9.87
N ASN A 7 5.33 8.58 9.29
CA ASN A 7 4.91 9.79 9.99
C ASN A 7 3.65 9.47 10.81
N GLN A 8 3.66 9.85 12.10
CA GLN A 8 2.58 9.54 13.05
C GLN A 8 1.22 10.11 12.61
N GLU A 9 1.18 11.36 12.14
CA GLU A 9 -0.06 12.00 11.67
C GLU A 9 -0.69 11.24 10.51
N HIS A 10 0.14 10.79 9.55
CA HIS A 10 -0.34 10.01 8.42
C HIS A 10 -0.92 8.66 8.87
N TYR A 11 -0.25 8.00 9.81
CA TYR A 11 -0.69 6.72 10.35
C TYR A 11 -2.01 6.87 11.13
N ASP A 12 -2.09 7.86 12.02
CA ASP A 12 -3.27 8.13 12.84
C ASP A 12 -4.48 8.49 11.97
N LYS A 13 -4.29 9.35 10.98
CA LYS A 13 -5.35 9.72 10.04
C LYS A 13 -5.87 8.51 9.24
N LEU A 14 -4.99 7.57 8.90
CA LEU A 14 -5.43 6.32 8.26
C LEU A 14 -6.19 5.40 9.22
N LYS A 15 -5.83 5.40 10.51
CA LYS A 15 -6.51 4.62 11.56
C LYS A 15 -7.88 5.19 11.94
N GLU A 16 -8.12 6.48 11.72
CA GLU A 16 -9.45 7.08 11.83
C GLU A 16 -10.44 6.50 10.79
N GLY A 17 -9.94 5.91 9.69
CA GLY A 17 -10.75 5.25 8.67
C GLY A 17 -10.51 5.79 7.26
N VAL A 18 -11.00 5.05 6.26
CA VAL A 18 -10.73 5.38 4.84
C VAL A 18 -11.38 6.67 4.39
N GLU A 19 -12.55 7.02 4.95
CA GLU A 19 -13.21 8.29 4.63
C GLU A 19 -12.36 9.48 5.09
N SER A 20 -11.94 9.47 6.37
CA SER A 20 -11.03 10.46 6.94
C SER A 20 -9.71 10.52 6.17
N TRP A 21 -9.14 9.36 5.85
CA TRP A 21 -7.92 9.28 5.03
C TRP A 21 -8.09 9.95 3.67
N ASN A 22 -9.16 9.61 2.95
CA ASN A 22 -9.41 10.14 1.61
C ASN A 22 -9.73 11.64 1.64
N GLU A 23 -10.44 12.12 2.66
CA GLU A 23 -10.67 13.55 2.87
C GLU A 23 -9.34 14.29 3.14
N TRP A 24 -8.49 13.73 4.01
CA TRP A 24 -7.17 14.28 4.25
C TRP A 24 -6.31 14.29 2.98
N ARG A 25 -6.36 13.24 2.15
CA ARG A 25 -5.67 13.20 0.84
C ARG A 25 -6.19 14.27 -0.12
N LYS A 26 -7.49 14.53 -0.13
CA LYS A 26 -8.11 15.59 -0.94
C LYS A 26 -7.62 16.98 -0.53
N ASN A 27 -7.45 17.21 0.78
CA ASN A 27 -6.98 18.48 1.32
C ASN A 27 -5.45 18.63 1.27
N ASN A 28 -4.72 17.52 1.08
CA ASN A 28 -3.25 17.49 1.05
C ASN A 28 -2.69 16.83 -0.22
N PRO A 29 -3.04 17.32 -1.43
CA PRO A 29 -2.74 16.61 -2.68
C PRO A 29 -1.24 16.50 -2.99
N THR A 30 -0.42 17.43 -2.46
CA THR A 30 1.04 17.47 -2.68
C THR A 30 1.82 16.67 -1.65
N ILE A 31 1.20 16.27 -0.53
CA ILE A 31 1.87 15.46 0.48
C ILE A 31 2.02 14.05 -0.05
N GLN A 32 3.22 13.48 0.10
CA GLN A 32 3.48 12.06 -0.11
C GLN A 32 3.33 11.32 1.23
N PRO A 33 2.32 10.43 1.37
CA PRO A 33 2.15 9.67 2.59
C PRO A 33 3.40 8.88 2.98
N LEU A 34 3.81 9.00 4.23
CA LEU A 34 4.92 8.25 4.81
C LEU A 34 4.36 7.19 5.76
N LEU A 35 4.31 5.94 5.28
CA LEU A 35 3.74 4.76 5.95
C LEU A 35 4.73 3.57 5.94
N ARG A 36 6.04 3.85 5.87
CA ARG A 36 7.07 2.81 5.82
C ARG A 36 7.10 2.01 7.13
N GLY A 37 6.98 0.69 7.00
CA GLY A 37 6.93 -0.22 8.14
C GLY A 37 5.64 -0.14 8.96
N ALA A 38 4.61 0.57 8.49
CA ALA A 38 3.34 0.69 9.19
C ALA A 38 2.66 -0.70 9.35
N ASP A 39 2.08 -0.94 10.53
CA ASP A 39 1.22 -2.10 10.77
C ASP A 39 -0.20 -1.81 10.29
N LEU A 40 -0.51 -2.33 9.11
CA LEU A 40 -1.80 -2.24 8.42
C LEU A 40 -2.42 -3.63 8.22
N ARG A 41 -2.02 -4.62 9.03
CA ARG A 41 -2.58 -5.97 8.98
C ARG A 41 -4.08 -5.91 9.19
N ARG A 42 -4.83 -6.65 8.37
CA ARG A 42 -6.29 -6.74 8.43
C ARG A 42 -7.01 -5.40 8.31
N ALA A 43 -6.32 -4.35 7.89
CA ALA A 43 -6.92 -3.03 7.78
C ALA A 43 -7.99 -3.01 6.68
N VAL A 44 -9.07 -2.28 6.95
CA VAL A 44 -10.16 -2.04 6.01
C VAL A 44 -9.76 -0.82 5.16
N LEU A 45 -9.16 -1.05 3.99
CA LEU A 45 -8.53 -0.02 3.13
C LEU A 45 -9.20 0.12 1.76
N TRP A 46 -10.50 -0.19 1.67
CA TRP A 46 -11.24 -0.16 0.42
C TRP A 46 -11.31 1.27 -0.14
N ARG A 47 -10.97 1.47 -1.41
CA ARG A 47 -10.91 2.78 -2.09
C ARG A 47 -9.97 3.80 -1.44
N ALA A 48 -9.04 3.37 -0.57
CA ALA A 48 -8.06 4.28 0.01
C ALA A 48 -7.13 4.86 -1.08
N ASP A 49 -6.88 6.16 -1.00
CA ASP A 49 -5.94 6.87 -1.88
C ASP A 49 -4.52 6.75 -1.33
N PHE A 50 -3.75 5.80 -1.84
CA PHE A 50 -2.33 5.61 -1.54
C PHE A 50 -1.42 6.10 -2.68
N ARG A 51 -1.90 7.04 -3.50
CA ARG A 51 -1.08 7.60 -4.59
C ARG A 51 0.20 8.21 -4.02
N GLU A 52 1.32 7.83 -4.61
CA GLU A 52 2.69 8.21 -4.20
C GLU A 52 3.08 7.85 -2.76
N ALA A 53 2.29 7.04 -2.06
CA ALA A 53 2.59 6.65 -0.69
C ALA A 53 3.87 5.83 -0.59
N ASN A 54 4.70 6.14 0.41
CA ASN A 54 5.78 5.28 0.86
C ASN A 54 5.21 4.21 1.80
N LEU A 55 4.98 3.02 1.26
CA LEU A 55 4.54 1.81 1.97
C LEU A 55 5.67 0.78 2.07
N GLU A 56 6.94 1.22 1.98
CA GLU A 56 8.07 0.29 2.05
C GLU A 56 8.02 -0.50 3.35
N ARG A 57 8.15 -1.83 3.27
CA ARG A 57 8.11 -2.74 4.42
C ARG A 57 6.83 -2.67 5.26
N ALA A 58 5.77 -1.99 4.79
CA ALA A 58 4.48 -1.99 5.48
C ALA A 58 3.92 -3.41 5.53
N ASP A 59 3.25 -3.75 6.62
CA ASP A 59 2.55 -5.02 6.77
C ASP A 59 1.09 -4.84 6.39
N LEU A 60 0.71 -5.36 5.22
CA LEU A 60 -0.65 -5.32 4.64
C LEU A 60 -1.26 -6.72 4.60
N TRP A 61 -0.76 -7.65 5.42
CA TRP A 61 -1.27 -9.01 5.47
C TRP A 61 -2.77 -9.02 5.82
N GLU A 62 -3.57 -9.76 5.04
CA GLU A 62 -5.05 -9.80 5.15
C GLU A 62 -5.79 -8.46 4.98
N ALA A 63 -5.11 -7.37 4.61
CA ALA A 63 -5.76 -6.06 4.41
C ALA A 63 -6.74 -6.10 3.22
N ASN A 64 -7.88 -5.42 3.34
CA ASN A 64 -8.83 -5.28 2.25
C ASN A 64 -8.47 -4.06 1.38
N LEU A 65 -7.88 -4.29 0.21
CA LEU A 65 -7.41 -3.25 -0.72
C LEU A 65 -8.34 -3.09 -1.92
N TRP A 66 -9.61 -3.49 -1.81
CA TRP A 66 -10.58 -3.37 -2.91
C TRP A 66 -10.63 -1.94 -3.45
N ARG A 67 -10.30 -1.76 -4.73
CA ARG A 67 -10.27 -0.44 -5.41
C ARG A 67 -9.34 0.62 -4.78
N ALA A 68 -8.42 0.25 -3.88
CA ALA A 68 -7.39 1.17 -3.40
C ALA A 68 -6.53 1.67 -4.57
N ASP A 69 -6.18 2.94 -4.57
CA ASP A 69 -5.32 3.55 -5.58
C ASP A 69 -3.86 3.50 -5.13
N LEU A 70 -3.07 2.64 -5.79
CA LEU A 70 -1.65 2.45 -5.53
C LEU A 70 -0.76 3.11 -6.60
N GLN A 71 -1.29 4.06 -7.38
CA GLN A 71 -0.52 4.71 -8.43
C GLN A 71 0.76 5.33 -7.86
N ARG A 72 1.91 4.92 -8.40
CA ARG A 72 3.25 5.36 -8.00
C ARG A 72 3.60 5.09 -6.52
N ALA A 73 2.85 4.25 -5.80
CA ALA A 73 3.20 3.86 -4.44
C ALA A 73 4.51 3.04 -4.39
N HIS A 74 5.29 3.22 -3.33
CA HIS A 74 6.51 2.46 -3.07
C HIS A 74 6.19 1.27 -2.16
N LEU A 75 6.18 0.05 -2.71
CA LEU A 75 5.82 -1.17 -1.98
C LEU A 75 7.03 -2.10 -1.76
N ARG A 76 8.25 -1.54 -1.80
CA ARG A 76 9.47 -2.34 -1.63
C ARG A 76 9.44 -3.06 -0.29
N GLY A 77 9.53 -4.39 -0.32
CA GLY A 77 9.52 -5.22 0.88
C GLY A 77 8.20 -5.26 1.65
N ALA A 78 7.12 -4.66 1.14
CA ALA A 78 5.80 -4.71 1.78
C ALA A 78 5.26 -6.15 1.82
N ASP A 79 4.48 -6.47 2.84
CA ASP A 79 3.83 -7.78 2.98
C ASP A 79 2.37 -7.70 2.51
N LEU A 80 2.08 -8.18 1.30
CA LEU A 80 0.75 -8.19 0.68
C LEU A 80 0.21 -9.63 0.56
N ARG A 81 0.78 -10.57 1.31
CA ARG A 81 0.26 -11.95 1.37
C ARG A 81 -1.17 -11.91 1.93
N GLU A 82 -2.06 -12.72 1.39
CA GLU A 82 -3.48 -12.76 1.77
C GLU A 82 -4.22 -11.41 1.68
N ALA A 83 -3.66 -10.37 1.04
CA ALA A 83 -4.37 -9.12 0.84
C ALA A 83 -5.65 -9.35 0.02
N ASN A 84 -6.80 -9.01 0.61
CA ASN A 84 -8.10 -9.27 0.05
C ASN A 84 -8.42 -8.27 -1.07
N ASN A 85 -9.05 -8.78 -2.13
CA ASN A 85 -9.53 -7.97 -3.27
C ASN A 85 -8.46 -7.12 -3.97
N LEU A 86 -7.18 -7.48 -3.82
CA LEU A 86 -6.05 -6.85 -4.49
C LEU A 86 -5.84 -7.47 -5.86
N THR A 87 -5.90 -6.65 -6.91
CA THR A 87 -5.71 -7.12 -8.30
C THR A 87 -4.31 -6.82 -8.82
N VAL A 88 -3.84 -7.63 -9.78
CA VAL A 88 -2.60 -7.36 -10.52
C VAL A 88 -2.63 -5.96 -11.17
N GLY A 89 -3.79 -5.51 -11.63
CA GLY A 89 -3.96 -4.19 -12.22
C GLY A 89 -3.70 -3.03 -11.24
N GLN A 90 -4.05 -3.18 -9.97
CA GLN A 90 -3.74 -2.19 -8.94
C GLN A 90 -2.25 -2.14 -8.64
N ILE A 91 -1.62 -3.30 -8.37
CA ILE A 91 -0.19 -3.34 -7.99
C ILE A 91 0.74 -3.02 -9.17
N CYS A 92 0.34 -3.26 -10.42
CA CYS A 92 1.13 -2.83 -11.58
C CYS A 92 1.21 -1.31 -11.73
N LYS A 93 0.32 -0.54 -11.07
CA LYS A 93 0.41 0.93 -11.05
C LYS A 93 1.42 1.43 -10.01
N ALA A 94 1.86 0.59 -9.08
CA ALA A 94 2.87 0.94 -8.09
C ALA A 94 4.20 1.32 -8.75
N LYS A 95 5.02 2.10 -8.04
CA LYS A 95 6.35 2.46 -8.51
C LYS A 95 7.27 1.25 -8.54
N THR A 96 7.27 0.46 -7.46
CA THR A 96 8.09 -0.74 -7.28
C THR A 96 7.40 -1.73 -6.35
N LEU A 97 7.62 -3.02 -6.62
CA LEU A 97 7.28 -4.18 -5.80
C LEU A 97 8.55 -4.98 -5.46
N TYR A 98 9.74 -4.38 -5.56
CA TYR A 98 10.99 -5.08 -5.30
C TYR A 98 11.00 -5.69 -3.89
N ARG A 99 11.22 -7.01 -3.80
CA ARG A 99 11.13 -7.81 -2.57
C ARG A 99 9.76 -7.76 -1.85
N ALA A 100 8.71 -7.22 -2.45
CA ALA A 100 7.36 -7.32 -1.91
C ALA A 100 6.95 -8.80 -1.81
N LYS A 101 6.29 -9.16 -0.72
CA LYS A 101 5.74 -10.50 -0.53
C LYS A 101 4.33 -10.49 -1.06
N LEU A 102 4.09 -11.31 -2.09
CA LEU A 102 2.79 -11.44 -2.75
C LEU A 102 2.28 -12.86 -2.53
N GLY A 103 0.96 -13.04 -2.50
CA GLY A 103 0.34 -14.36 -2.62
C GLY A 103 0.75 -15.06 -3.91
N VAL A 104 0.73 -16.39 -3.92
CA VAL A 104 1.28 -17.22 -5.02
C VAL A 104 0.72 -16.81 -6.37
N GLU A 105 -0.60 -16.73 -6.48
CA GLU A 105 -1.29 -16.41 -7.74
C GLU A 105 -1.03 -14.97 -8.18
N LEU A 106 -1.14 -14.00 -7.26
CA LEU A 106 -0.87 -12.59 -7.57
C LEU A 106 0.58 -12.38 -8.02
N LYS A 107 1.54 -13.10 -7.42
CA LYS A 107 2.95 -13.07 -7.82
C LYS A 107 3.14 -13.60 -9.24
N LYS A 108 2.46 -14.70 -9.59
CA LYS A 108 2.49 -15.27 -10.95
C LYS A 108 1.96 -14.25 -11.97
N GLN A 109 0.76 -13.71 -11.74
CA GLN A 109 0.17 -12.69 -12.62
C GLN A 109 1.03 -11.42 -12.74
N THR A 110 1.70 -11.00 -11.66
CA THR A 110 2.59 -9.84 -11.67
C THR A 110 3.80 -10.06 -12.58
N LYS A 111 4.38 -11.27 -12.57
CA LYS A 111 5.50 -11.63 -13.46
C LYS A 111 5.09 -11.62 -14.93
N GLU A 112 3.84 -11.97 -15.24
CA GLU A 112 3.33 -11.99 -16.61
C GLU A 112 2.96 -10.57 -17.08
N LYS A 113 2.29 -9.78 -16.23
CA LYS A 113 1.68 -8.50 -16.64
C LYS A 113 2.58 -7.28 -16.46
N CYS A 114 3.41 -7.26 -15.41
CA CYS A 114 4.31 -6.13 -15.11
C CYS A 114 5.59 -6.59 -14.39
N PRO A 115 6.41 -7.45 -15.01
CA PRO A 115 7.62 -8.01 -14.39
C PRO A 115 8.62 -6.94 -13.94
N SER A 116 8.67 -5.80 -14.62
CA SER A 116 9.54 -4.67 -14.28
C SER A 116 9.30 -4.08 -12.89
N LYS A 117 8.16 -4.38 -12.26
CA LYS A 117 7.88 -3.94 -10.88
C LYS A 117 8.62 -4.77 -9.84
N LEU A 118 9.03 -5.99 -10.17
CA LEU A 118 9.64 -6.92 -9.22
C LEU A 118 11.17 -6.81 -9.12
N ILE A 119 11.79 -6.03 -10.01
CA ILE A 119 13.25 -5.86 -10.13
C ILE A 119 13.70 -4.48 -9.66
#